data_AF-A0A8C5WY08-F1
#
_entry.id   AF-A0A8C5WY08-F1
#
_cell.length_a   1.000
_cell.length_b   1.000
_cell.length_c   1.000
_cell.angle_alpha   90.00
_cell.angle_beta   90.00
_cell.angle_gamma   90.00
#
_symmetry.space_group_name_H-M   'P 1'
#
loop_
_entity.id
_entity.type
_entity.pdbx_description
1 polymer ?
#
loop_
_entity_poly.entity_id
_entity_poly.type
_entity_poly.pdbx_seq_one_letter_code
_entity_poly.pdbx_strand_id
1 'polypeptide(L)'
;MRKAEARPRQHDHLGKAARASGGGGGGGGADRAGGAPSGAMEIPSSLILEPSLYTIKAIFILDSFGQRLLAKYYDNTFSTTKEQKNFERNVFNKTHKTESEIAFLEGLTIVYKSSIDLFFYVVGSSHENELMLMSVLSCLFESLSHMLRKNVEKRILVENMDGVFLVVDEIVDGGVIMESDSQQVIQKLNFRTNPEPAAYGFILFDYITSNSDQSEIISERLYKY
;
A
#
# COMPACT_ATOMS: atom_id res chain seq x y z
N MET A 1 15.99 47.40 2.43
CA MET A 1 14.70 47.74 3.09
C MET A 1 13.58 47.69 2.06
N ARG A 2 12.64 46.75 2.19
CA ARG A 2 11.21 46.90 1.89
C ARG A 2 10.49 45.65 2.41
N LYS A 3 9.73 45.84 3.50
CA LYS A 3 8.89 44.84 4.16
C LYS A 3 7.68 44.56 3.27
N ALA A 4 7.27 43.30 3.19
CA ALA A 4 5.96 42.90 2.69
C ALA A 4 4.94 43.03 3.83
N GLU A 5 3.94 43.89 3.65
CA GLU A 5 2.87 44.15 4.60
C GLU A 5 1.59 43.48 4.09
N ALA A 6 1.06 42.53 4.88
CA ALA A 6 -0.14 41.77 4.55
C ALA A 6 -1.40 42.62 4.79
N ARG A 7 -2.27 42.77 3.78
CA ARG A 7 -3.59 43.40 3.93
C ARG A 7 -4.61 42.39 4.48
N PRO A 8 -5.40 42.74 5.51
CA PRO A 8 -6.48 41.89 5.99
C PRO A 8 -7.71 42.00 5.07
N ARG A 9 -8.41 40.87 4.86
CA ARG A 9 -9.66 40.80 4.10
C ARG A 9 -10.80 41.39 4.93
N GLN A 10 -11.53 42.35 4.35
CA GLN A 10 -12.75 42.93 4.93
C GLN A 10 -13.88 41.90 4.92
N HIS A 11 -14.57 41.78 6.05
CA HIS A 11 -15.87 41.11 6.17
C HIS A 11 -16.95 42.21 6.10
N ASP A 12 -17.72 42.24 5.02
CA ASP A 12 -18.86 43.14 4.89
C ASP A 12 -20.03 42.63 5.74
N HIS A 13 -20.46 43.47 6.68
CA HIS A 13 -21.72 43.36 7.39
C HIS A 13 -22.85 43.98 6.56
N LEU A 14 -23.99 43.28 6.47
CA LEU A 14 -25.29 43.91 6.23
C LEU A 14 -26.30 43.35 7.24
N GLY A 15 -26.63 44.18 8.22
CA GLY A 15 -27.66 43.91 9.21
C GLY A 15 -29.06 44.30 8.73
N LYS A 16 -30.06 43.85 9.48
CA LYS A 16 -31.27 44.62 9.75
C LYS A 16 -31.88 44.14 11.08
N ALA A 17 -32.10 45.11 11.96
CA ALA A 17 -32.70 44.97 13.27
C ALA A 17 -34.23 44.99 13.20
N ALA A 18 -34.88 44.33 14.16
CA ALA A 18 -36.15 44.78 14.73
C ALA A 18 -36.29 44.22 16.15
N ARG A 19 -36.32 45.12 17.14
CA ARG A 19 -36.70 44.90 18.53
C ARG A 19 -38.22 44.86 18.65
N ALA A 20 -38.75 44.03 19.54
CA ALA A 20 -39.91 44.37 20.37
C ALA A 20 -39.83 43.63 21.72
N SER A 21 -40.19 44.34 22.77
CA SER A 21 -39.97 44.06 24.18
C SER A 21 -41.28 43.80 24.94
N GLY A 22 -41.19 43.06 26.05
CA GLY A 22 -42.16 43.06 27.16
C GLY A 22 -42.59 41.63 27.52
N GLY A 23 -42.60 41.14 28.75
CA GLY A 23 -42.27 41.69 30.07
C GLY A 23 -42.74 40.69 31.14
N GLY A 24 -42.05 40.64 32.29
CA GLY A 24 -42.62 40.34 33.61
C GLY A 24 -42.86 38.88 34.06
N GLY A 25 -42.08 38.45 35.06
CA GLY A 25 -42.66 38.03 36.35
C GLY A 25 -42.72 36.54 36.73
N GLY A 26 -41.77 36.10 37.57
CA GLY A 26 -42.05 35.45 38.86
C GLY A 26 -42.37 33.95 38.95
N GLY A 27 -41.54 33.23 39.73
CA GLY A 27 -42.03 32.19 40.65
C GLY A 27 -41.50 30.76 40.49
N GLY A 28 -40.75 30.29 41.50
CA GLY A 28 -40.96 28.97 42.11
C GLY A 28 -40.32 27.73 41.47
N GLY A 29 -39.23 27.27 42.10
CA GLY A 29 -39.14 25.94 42.73
C GLY A 29 -39.36 24.66 41.90
N ALA A 30 -38.28 23.87 41.83
CA ALA A 30 -38.24 22.41 41.97
C ALA A 30 -38.95 21.53 40.92
N ASP A 31 -38.11 20.93 40.05
CA ASP A 31 -38.08 19.50 39.70
C ASP A 31 -37.72 19.31 38.23
N ARG A 32 -36.44 19.58 37.90
CA ARG A 32 -35.83 19.06 36.68
C ARG A 32 -35.33 17.66 36.94
N ALA A 33 -36.22 16.68 36.80
CA ALA A 33 -35.81 15.31 36.55
C ALA A 33 -34.93 15.30 35.29
N GLY A 34 -33.67 14.91 35.49
CA GLY A 34 -32.71 14.72 34.41
C GLY A 34 -33.18 13.60 33.48
N GLY A 35 -33.69 13.98 32.32
CA GLY A 35 -33.74 13.11 31.15
C GLY A 35 -32.53 13.43 30.28
N ALA A 36 -31.41 12.74 30.52
CA ALA A 36 -30.36 12.70 29.50
C ALA A 36 -30.97 12.06 28.24
N PRO A 37 -30.77 12.62 27.03
CA PRO A 37 -31.05 11.86 25.82
C PRO A 37 -30.00 10.75 25.76
N SER A 38 -30.32 9.60 26.35
CA SER A 38 -29.62 8.34 26.09
C SER A 38 -30.12 7.80 24.76
N GLY A 39 -29.90 8.57 23.70
CA GLY A 39 -29.92 8.07 22.34
C GLY A 39 -28.49 7.69 22.04
N ALA A 40 -28.17 6.39 22.05
CA ALA A 40 -27.02 5.94 21.29
C ALA A 40 -27.19 6.54 19.89
N MET A 41 -26.22 7.34 19.43
CA MET A 41 -26.25 7.87 18.08
C MET A 41 -26.14 6.65 17.16
N GLU A 42 -27.29 6.16 16.68
CA GLU A 42 -27.35 5.07 15.72
C GLU A 42 -26.63 5.58 14.48
N ILE A 43 -25.40 5.12 14.28
CA ILE A 43 -24.68 5.38 13.05
C ILE A 43 -25.51 4.70 11.96
N PRO A 44 -26.09 5.46 11.01
CA PRO A 44 -26.91 4.85 9.98
C PRO A 44 -26.08 3.79 9.26
N SER A 45 -26.65 2.61 9.04
CA SER A 45 -25.95 1.45 8.46
C SER A 45 -25.28 1.76 7.12
N SER A 46 -25.73 2.81 6.43
CA SER A 46 -25.12 3.35 5.21
C SER A 46 -23.72 3.99 5.41
N LEU A 47 -23.28 4.24 6.64
CA LEU A 47 -21.94 4.75 6.97
C LEU A 47 -21.00 3.66 7.49
N ILE A 48 -21.51 2.46 7.74
CA ILE A 48 -20.70 1.31 8.14
C ILE A 48 -20.32 0.59 6.84
N LEU A 49 -19.11 0.86 6.36
CA LEU A 49 -18.54 0.05 5.31
C LEU A 49 -18.33 -1.36 5.88
N GLU A 50 -18.97 -2.35 5.26
CA GLU A 50 -18.75 -3.74 5.66
C GLU A 50 -17.29 -4.14 5.37
N PRO A 51 -16.58 -4.74 6.33
CA PRO A 51 -15.22 -5.20 6.10
C PRO A 51 -15.22 -6.27 5.00
N SER A 52 -14.41 -6.03 3.97
CA SER A 52 -14.24 -6.95 2.83
C SER A 52 -12.86 -7.59 2.87
N LEU A 53 -12.78 -8.87 2.52
CA LEU A 53 -11.50 -9.55 2.28
C LEU A 53 -10.90 -9.20 0.91
N TYR A 54 -11.72 -8.69 -0.01
CA TYR A 54 -11.33 -8.33 -1.38
C TYR A 54 -10.79 -6.91 -1.41
N THR A 55 -9.56 -6.74 -0.94
CA THR A 55 -8.93 -5.42 -0.77
C THR A 55 -8.09 -4.99 -1.97
N ILE A 56 -7.53 -5.97 -2.71
CA ILE A 56 -6.65 -5.71 -3.84
C ILE A 56 -7.45 -5.74 -5.13
N LYS A 57 -7.47 -4.59 -5.82
CA LYS A 57 -8.10 -4.45 -7.14
C LYS A 57 -7.15 -4.79 -8.27
N ALA A 58 -5.88 -4.41 -8.14
CA ALA A 58 -4.88 -4.70 -9.15
C ALA A 58 -3.45 -4.69 -8.58
N ILE A 59 -2.59 -5.47 -9.22
CA ILE A 59 -1.12 -5.42 -9.07
C ILE A 59 -0.54 -5.31 -10.47
N PHE A 60 0.36 -4.35 -10.69
CA PHE A 60 1.06 -4.25 -11.96
C PHE A 60 2.48 -3.70 -11.80
N ILE A 61 3.32 -4.09 -12.74
CA ILE A 61 4.73 -3.69 -12.83
C ILE A 61 4.94 -3.06 -14.20
N LEU A 62 5.46 -1.84 -14.19
CA LEU A 62 5.80 -1.08 -15.40
C LEU A 62 7.31 -0.89 -15.49
N ASP A 63 7.81 -0.70 -16.71
CA ASP A 63 9.18 -0.23 -16.93
C ASP A 63 9.30 1.31 -16.84
N SER A 64 10.52 1.80 -17.01
CA SER A 64 10.86 3.23 -17.02
C SER A 64 10.21 4.05 -18.15
N PHE A 65 9.59 3.40 -19.13
CA PHE A 65 8.83 4.03 -20.22
C PHE A 65 7.31 3.90 -20.01
N GLY A 66 6.87 3.35 -18.86
CA GLY A 66 5.47 3.09 -18.56
C GLY A 66 4.88 1.92 -19.35
N GLN A 67 5.71 1.04 -19.91
CA GLN A 67 5.26 -0.18 -20.57
C GLN A 67 4.98 -1.27 -19.55
N ARG A 68 3.85 -1.96 -19.73
CA ARG A 68 3.42 -3.07 -18.87
C ARG A 68 4.37 -4.27 -19.02
N LEU A 69 4.92 -4.73 -17.90
CA LEU A 69 5.64 -6.00 -17.78
C LEU A 69 4.75 -7.08 -17.18
N LEU A 70 4.01 -6.73 -16.13
CA LEU A 70 3.02 -7.59 -15.48
C LEU A 70 1.79 -6.77 -15.13
N ALA A 71 0.59 -7.34 -15.27
CA ALA A 71 -0.61 -6.78 -14.67
C ALA A 71 -1.62 -7.88 -14.35
N LYS A 72 -2.12 -7.89 -13.12
CA LYS A 72 -3.28 -8.69 -12.68
C LYS A 72 -4.33 -7.73 -12.12
N TYR A 73 -5.56 -7.86 -12.61
CA TYR A 73 -6.73 -7.13 -12.14
C TYR A 73 -7.70 -8.17 -11.56
N TYR A 74 -8.16 -7.95 -10.34
CA TYR A 74 -8.96 -8.90 -9.57
C TYR A 74 -10.45 -8.54 -9.51
N ASP A 75 -10.82 -7.38 -10.03
CA ASP A 75 -12.22 -6.96 -10.16
C ASP A 75 -12.54 -6.44 -11.57
N ASN A 76 -13.81 -6.09 -11.77
CA ASN A 76 -14.32 -5.63 -13.06
C ASN A 76 -14.25 -4.10 -13.24
N THR A 77 -13.52 -3.36 -12.38
CA THR A 77 -13.40 -1.89 -12.48
C THR A 77 -12.82 -1.48 -13.84
N PHE A 78 -11.86 -2.27 -14.36
CA PHE A 78 -11.26 -2.08 -15.68
C PHE A 78 -11.42 -3.36 -16.52
N SER A 79 -12.63 -3.52 -17.07
CA SER A 79 -13.05 -4.74 -17.77
C SER A 79 -12.33 -4.97 -19.10
N THR A 80 -11.84 -3.92 -19.76
CA THR A 80 -11.12 -4.05 -21.04
C THR A 80 -9.62 -3.79 -20.90
N THR A 81 -8.82 -4.48 -21.71
CA THR A 81 -7.37 -4.21 -21.79
C THR A 81 -7.06 -2.76 -22.17
N LYS A 82 -7.93 -2.10 -22.93
CA LYS A 82 -7.77 -0.70 -23.30
C LYS A 82 -7.90 0.23 -22.09
N GLU A 83 -8.89 0.01 -21.24
CA GLU A 83 -9.10 0.77 -20.00
C GLU A 83 -7.95 0.56 -19.03
N GLN A 84 -7.53 -0.70 -18.83
CA GLN A 84 -6.37 -1.03 -17.99
C GLN A 84 -5.10 -0.29 -18.44
N LYS A 85 -4.78 -0.31 -19.75
CA LYS A 85 -3.62 0.41 -20.29
C LYS A 85 -3.73 1.92 -20.13
N ASN A 86 -4.94 2.47 -20.20
CA ASN A 86 -5.17 3.90 -19.99
C ASN A 86 -4.95 4.26 -18.51
N PHE A 87 -5.48 3.45 -17.60
CA PHE A 87 -5.27 3.59 -16.17
C PHE A 87 -3.79 3.52 -15.80
N GLU A 88 -3.07 2.48 -16.24
CA GLU A 88 -1.62 2.32 -16.01
C GLU A 88 -0.83 3.54 -16.49
N ARG A 89 -1.15 4.06 -17.67
CA ARG A 89 -0.53 5.28 -18.20
C ARG A 89 -0.80 6.49 -17.31
N ASN A 90 -2.04 6.66 -16.83
CA ASN A 90 -2.40 7.77 -15.96
C ASN A 90 -1.66 7.67 -14.62
N VAL A 91 -1.58 6.47 -14.03
CA VAL A 91 -0.83 6.20 -12.81
C VAL A 91 0.65 6.54 -13.03
N PHE A 92 1.28 5.96 -14.04
CA PHE A 92 2.70 6.20 -14.35
C PHE A 92 3.01 7.69 -14.53
N ASN A 93 2.20 8.39 -15.32
CA ASN A 93 2.37 9.84 -15.54
C ASN A 93 2.34 10.64 -14.23
N LYS A 94 1.53 10.23 -13.26
CA LYS A 94 1.39 10.89 -11.96
C LYS A 94 2.52 10.53 -10.98
N THR A 95 3.06 9.33 -11.05
CA THR A 95 3.97 8.81 -10.02
C THR A 95 5.45 8.78 -10.40
N HIS A 96 5.80 8.65 -11.69
CA HIS A 96 7.19 8.36 -12.10
C HIS A 96 8.23 9.44 -11.75
N LYS A 97 7.78 10.68 -11.46
CA LYS A 97 8.65 11.82 -11.09
C LYS A 97 8.58 12.16 -9.61
N THR A 98 7.84 11.41 -8.83
CA THR A 98 7.52 11.75 -7.44
C THR A 98 8.09 10.68 -6.52
N GLU A 99 8.73 11.12 -5.44
CA GLU A 99 9.31 10.24 -4.42
C GLU A 99 8.30 9.83 -3.34
N SER A 100 7.00 10.01 -3.61
CA SER A 100 5.95 9.56 -2.69
C SER A 100 5.73 8.05 -2.86
N GLU A 101 5.18 7.41 -1.84
CA GLU A 101 4.86 5.97 -1.88
C GLU A 101 3.37 5.70 -2.10
N ILE A 102 2.54 6.75 -2.06
CA ILE A 102 1.08 6.66 -2.12
C ILE A 102 0.55 7.74 -3.07
N ALA A 103 -0.45 7.38 -3.87
CA ALA A 103 -1.18 8.28 -4.74
C ALA A 103 -2.67 7.93 -4.76
N PHE A 104 -3.52 8.94 -4.91
CA PHE A 104 -4.95 8.78 -5.10
C PHE A 104 -5.32 9.14 -6.54
N LEU A 105 -6.00 8.26 -7.26
CA LEU A 105 -6.41 8.48 -8.65
C LEU A 105 -7.71 7.74 -8.94
N GLU A 106 -8.67 8.40 -9.62
CA GLU A 106 -9.94 7.77 -10.03
C GLU A 106 -10.73 7.12 -8.88
N GLY A 107 -10.61 7.65 -7.66
CA GLY A 107 -11.26 7.08 -6.48
C GLY A 107 -10.60 5.77 -5.98
N LEU A 108 -9.34 5.54 -6.35
CA LEU A 108 -8.54 4.41 -5.92
C LEU A 108 -7.34 4.88 -5.10
N THR A 109 -6.94 4.03 -4.16
CA THR A 109 -5.72 4.17 -3.39
C THR A 109 -4.64 3.34 -4.05
N ILE A 110 -3.54 3.97 -4.43
CA ILE A 110 -2.43 3.33 -5.14
C ILE A 110 -1.19 3.50 -4.29
N VAL A 111 -0.57 2.38 -3.94
CA VAL A 111 0.74 2.38 -3.32
C VAL A 111 1.77 1.92 -4.33
N TYR A 112 2.95 2.53 -4.31
CA TYR A 112 3.95 2.27 -5.34
C TYR A 112 5.38 2.41 -4.83
N LYS A 113 6.27 1.70 -5.52
CA LYS A 113 7.71 1.71 -5.28
C LYS A 113 8.45 1.62 -6.60
N SER A 114 9.51 2.40 -6.76
CA SER A 114 10.40 2.31 -7.92
C SER A 114 11.73 1.63 -7.54
N SER A 115 12.36 0.98 -8.50
CA SER A 115 13.70 0.41 -8.37
C SER A 115 14.38 0.39 -9.72
N ILE A 116 15.51 1.10 -9.85
CA ILE A 116 16.29 1.23 -11.08
C ILE A 116 15.44 1.68 -12.28
N ASP A 117 14.88 0.74 -13.03
CA ASP A 117 14.07 0.95 -14.23
C ASP A 117 12.69 0.26 -14.16
N LEU A 118 12.26 -0.13 -12.95
CA LEU A 118 10.99 -0.78 -12.64
C LEU A 118 10.13 0.06 -11.69
N PHE A 119 8.82 -0.03 -11.89
CA PHE A 119 7.80 0.60 -11.04
C PHE A 119 6.76 -0.44 -10.64
N PHE A 120 6.63 -0.68 -9.34
CA PHE A 120 5.72 -1.64 -8.74
C PHE A 120 4.51 -0.91 -8.18
N TYR A 121 3.31 -1.42 -8.45
CA TYR A 121 2.06 -0.81 -8.04
C TYR A 121 1.12 -1.85 -7.44
N VAL A 122 0.47 -1.47 -6.34
CA VAL A 122 -0.66 -2.19 -5.74
C VAL A 122 -1.81 -1.20 -5.59
N VAL A 123 -3.00 -1.63 -5.99
CA VAL A 123 -4.20 -0.77 -6.05
C VAL A 123 -5.31 -1.37 -5.20
N GLY A 124 -5.90 -0.54 -4.34
CA GLY A 124 -7.10 -0.84 -3.58
C GLY A 124 -8.19 0.21 -3.78
N SER A 125 -9.34 0.01 -3.14
CA SER A 125 -10.41 1.03 -3.09
C SER A 125 -9.95 2.28 -2.33
N SER A 126 -10.62 3.41 -2.53
CA SER A 126 -10.35 4.67 -1.80
C SER A 126 -10.43 4.59 -0.28
N HIS A 127 -11.11 3.57 0.25
CA HIS A 127 -11.31 3.38 1.68
C HIS A 127 -10.42 2.27 2.28
N GLU A 128 -9.60 1.61 1.46
CA GLU A 128 -8.67 0.60 1.95
C GLU A 128 -7.58 1.24 2.80
N ASN A 129 -7.13 0.50 3.81
CA ASN A 129 -6.02 0.92 4.65
C ASN A 129 -4.72 0.90 3.83
N GLU A 130 -4.05 2.05 3.71
CA GLU A 130 -2.83 2.15 2.91
C GLU A 130 -1.70 1.27 3.45
N LEU A 131 -1.64 1.06 4.77
CA LEU A 131 -0.63 0.19 5.41
C LEU A 131 -0.79 -1.28 4.98
N MET A 132 -2.03 -1.72 4.76
CA MET A 132 -2.31 -3.07 4.26
C MET A 132 -1.89 -3.21 2.79
N LEU A 133 -2.11 -2.18 1.97
CA LEU A 133 -1.62 -2.20 0.58
C LEU A 133 -0.08 -2.14 0.55
N MET A 134 0.53 -1.33 1.43
CA MET A 134 1.99 -1.21 1.56
C MET A 134 2.65 -2.52 2.02
N SER A 135 1.99 -3.33 2.85
CA SER A 135 2.52 -4.63 3.25
C SER A 135 2.57 -5.60 2.06
N VAL A 136 1.54 -5.61 1.21
CA VAL A 136 1.53 -6.38 -0.06
C VAL A 136 2.64 -5.92 -0.99
N LEU A 137 2.78 -4.60 -1.19
CA LEU A 137 3.82 -4.03 -2.05
C LEU A 137 5.23 -4.38 -1.54
N SER A 138 5.45 -4.27 -0.23
CA SER A 138 6.72 -4.61 0.41
C SER A 138 7.01 -6.10 0.28
N CYS A 139 6.03 -6.96 0.57
CA CYS A 139 6.13 -8.40 0.41
C CYS A 139 6.51 -8.80 -1.02
N LEU A 140 5.85 -8.22 -2.02
CA LEU A 140 6.16 -8.42 -3.44
C LEU A 140 7.60 -8.01 -3.75
N PHE A 141 7.99 -6.79 -3.39
CA PHE A 141 9.30 -6.26 -3.69
C PHE A 141 10.42 -7.09 -3.04
N GLU A 142 10.25 -7.47 -1.76
CA GLU A 142 11.24 -8.25 -1.03
C GLU A 142 11.36 -9.68 -1.54
N SER A 143 10.23 -10.33 -1.86
CA SER A 143 10.20 -11.67 -2.44
C SER A 143 10.91 -11.70 -3.78
N LEU A 144 10.65 -10.71 -4.64
CA LEU A 144 11.34 -10.55 -5.92
C LEU A 144 12.81 -10.19 -5.72
N SER A 145 13.13 -9.31 -4.77
CA SER A 145 14.52 -8.97 -4.44
C SER A 145 15.31 -10.19 -3.99
N HIS A 146 14.72 -11.10 -3.22
CA HIS A 146 15.34 -12.36 -2.85
C HIS A 146 15.53 -13.28 -4.07
N MET A 147 14.45 -13.53 -4.81
CA MET A 147 14.47 -14.40 -6.00
C MET A 147 15.49 -13.94 -7.05
N LEU A 148 15.59 -12.62 -7.29
CA LEU A 148 16.49 -12.01 -8.26
C LEU A 148 17.87 -11.65 -7.68
N ARG A 149 18.23 -12.19 -6.51
CA ARG A 149 19.54 -12.00 -5.86
C ARG A 149 19.95 -10.52 -5.73
N LYS A 150 19.01 -9.70 -5.28
CA LYS A 150 19.11 -8.24 -5.08
C LYS A 150 19.23 -7.40 -6.36
N ASN A 151 19.19 -8.00 -7.55
CA ASN A 151 19.21 -7.28 -8.83
C ASN A 151 17.79 -7.11 -9.38
N VAL A 152 17.04 -6.19 -8.79
CA VAL A 152 15.65 -5.89 -9.21
C VAL A 152 15.65 -4.85 -10.34
N GLU A 153 15.97 -5.30 -11.54
CA GLU A 153 15.96 -4.49 -12.77
C GLU A 153 15.20 -5.22 -13.89
N LYS A 154 14.74 -4.47 -14.90
CA LYS A 154 13.88 -4.97 -15.98
C LYS A 154 14.44 -6.21 -16.65
N ARG A 155 15.75 -6.22 -16.96
CA ARG A 155 16.38 -7.34 -17.67
C ARG A 155 16.21 -8.64 -16.89
N ILE A 156 16.60 -8.65 -15.62
CA ILE A 156 16.59 -9.84 -14.77
C ILE A 156 15.16 -10.26 -14.42
N LEU A 157 14.25 -9.29 -14.22
CA LEU A 157 12.83 -9.56 -14.00
C LEU A 157 12.20 -10.29 -15.21
N VAL A 158 12.44 -9.80 -16.43
CA VAL A 158 11.89 -10.38 -17.66
C VAL A 158 12.45 -11.79 -17.93
N GLU A 159 13.72 -12.04 -17.59
CA GLU A 159 14.34 -13.37 -17.69
C GLU A 159 13.71 -14.39 -16.71
N ASN A 160 13.06 -13.94 -15.63
CA ASN A 160 12.50 -14.79 -14.57
C ASN A 160 10.98 -14.60 -14.36
N MET A 161 10.23 -14.23 -15.41
CA MET A 161 8.81 -13.88 -15.32
C MET A 161 7.92 -15.00 -14.74
N ASP A 162 8.23 -16.26 -15.00
CA ASP A 162 7.47 -17.39 -14.43
C ASP A 162 7.51 -17.37 -12.90
N GLY A 163 8.68 -17.10 -12.32
CA GLY A 163 8.86 -16.92 -10.88
C GLY A 163 8.11 -15.69 -10.36
N VAL A 164 8.09 -14.59 -11.13
CA VAL A 164 7.33 -13.38 -10.77
C VAL A 164 5.83 -13.69 -10.68
N PHE A 165 5.27 -14.44 -11.62
CA PHE A 165 3.86 -14.85 -11.57
C PHE A 165 3.55 -15.68 -10.33
N LEU A 166 4.40 -16.67 -10.02
CA LEU A 166 4.24 -17.50 -8.84
C LEU A 166 4.31 -16.70 -7.54
N VAL A 167 5.23 -15.74 -7.42
CA VAL A 167 5.30 -14.82 -6.27
C VAL A 167 3.99 -14.06 -6.12
N VAL A 168 3.44 -13.51 -7.21
CA VAL A 168 2.18 -12.76 -7.14
C VAL A 168 1.01 -13.67 -6.72
N ASP A 169 0.95 -14.90 -7.24
CA ASP A 169 -0.10 -15.88 -6.89
C ASP A 169 -0.05 -16.31 -5.41
N GLU A 170 1.13 -16.36 -4.80
CA GLU A 170 1.25 -16.66 -3.37
C GLU A 170 0.85 -15.50 -2.47
N ILE A 171 0.96 -14.26 -2.95
CA ILE A 171 0.65 -13.06 -2.16
C ILE A 171 -0.83 -12.73 -2.24
N VAL A 172 -1.44 -12.79 -3.43
CA VAL A 172 -2.83 -12.39 -3.66
C VAL A 172 -3.54 -13.40 -4.56
N ASP A 173 -4.71 -13.88 -4.11
CA ASP A 173 -5.60 -14.71 -4.90
C ASP A 173 -7.00 -14.08 -4.95
N GLY A 174 -7.53 -13.86 -6.15
CA GLY A 174 -8.85 -13.27 -6.35
C GLY A 174 -9.06 -11.89 -5.71
N GLY A 175 -7.99 -11.13 -5.42
CA GLY A 175 -8.06 -9.85 -4.73
C GLY A 175 -8.02 -9.95 -3.19
N VAL A 176 -7.90 -11.16 -2.66
CA VAL A 176 -7.69 -11.45 -1.23
C VAL A 176 -6.20 -11.63 -0.96
N ILE A 177 -5.71 -11.00 0.11
CA ILE A 177 -4.32 -11.17 0.54
C ILE A 177 -4.18 -12.53 1.21
N MET A 178 -3.34 -13.38 0.63
CA MET A 178 -3.03 -14.73 1.11
C MET A 178 -1.78 -14.73 2.00
N GLU A 179 -0.78 -13.92 1.64
CA GLU A 179 0.47 -13.81 2.38
C GLU A 179 1.01 -12.37 2.33
N SER A 180 1.52 -11.89 3.46
CA SER A 180 2.13 -10.55 3.57
C SER A 180 3.57 -10.57 4.08
N ASP A 181 4.09 -11.75 4.45
CA ASP A 181 5.50 -11.94 4.80
C ASP A 181 6.28 -12.55 3.63
N SER A 182 7.29 -11.82 3.16
CA SER A 182 8.15 -12.24 2.04
C SER A 182 8.87 -13.56 2.32
N GLN A 183 9.26 -13.83 3.57
CA GLN A 183 9.93 -15.07 3.95
C GLN A 183 9.02 -16.28 3.77
N GLN A 184 7.73 -16.13 4.10
CA GLN A 184 6.75 -17.20 3.93
C GLN A 184 6.47 -17.47 2.45
N VAL A 185 6.38 -16.42 1.63
CA VAL A 185 6.23 -16.57 0.17
C VAL A 185 7.40 -17.37 -0.41
N ILE A 186 8.63 -16.97 -0.10
CA ILE A 186 9.84 -17.65 -0.59
C ILE A 186 9.86 -19.13 -0.19
N GLN A 187 9.52 -19.43 1.06
CA GLN A 187 9.45 -20.81 1.55
C GLN A 187 8.43 -21.64 0.77
N LYS A 188 7.21 -21.13 0.55
CA LYS A 188 6.16 -21.83 -0.20
C LYS A 188 6.56 -22.11 -1.65
N LEU A 189 7.26 -21.17 -2.29
CA LEU A 189 7.71 -21.32 -3.69
C LEU A 189 8.78 -22.40 -3.86
N ASN A 190 9.69 -22.56 -2.89
CA ASN A 190 10.70 -23.62 -2.92
C ASN A 190 10.11 -25.04 -2.93
N PHE A 191 8.91 -25.23 -2.37
CA PHE A 191 8.22 -26.53 -2.43
C PHE A 191 7.52 -26.78 -3.77
N ARG A 192 7.10 -25.73 -4.49
CA ARG A 192 6.39 -25.88 -5.76
C ARG A 192 7.30 -26.15 -6.95
N THR A 193 8.57 -25.76 -6.87
CA THR A 193 9.56 -25.94 -7.94
C THR A 193 10.35 -27.25 -7.84
N ASN A 194 10.13 -28.07 -6.81
CA ASN A 194 10.82 -29.35 -6.61
C ASN A 194 9.85 -30.54 -6.41
N PRO A 195 9.68 -31.43 -7.41
CA PRO A 195 9.09 -32.75 -7.21
C PRO A 195 10.12 -33.82 -6.77
N GLU A 196 11.33 -33.45 -6.35
CA GLU A 196 12.39 -34.35 -5.81
C GLU A 196 13.00 -33.73 -4.53
N PRO A 197 13.47 -34.53 -3.55
CA PRO A 197 13.76 -34.05 -2.20
C PRO A 197 15.11 -33.31 -2.15
N ALA A 198 15.16 -32.10 -2.69
CA ALA A 198 16.29 -31.18 -2.54
C ALA A 198 16.23 -30.37 -1.22
N ALA A 199 15.70 -30.97 -0.14
CA ALA A 199 15.75 -30.41 1.21
C ALA A 199 17.18 -30.15 1.72
N TYR A 200 18.19 -30.71 1.03
CA TYR A 200 19.61 -30.53 1.33
C TYR A 200 20.28 -29.41 0.53
N GLY A 201 19.68 -28.92 -0.55
CA GLY A 201 20.32 -27.91 -1.41
C GLY A 201 20.37 -26.52 -0.77
N PHE A 202 19.26 -26.10 -0.15
CA PHE A 202 19.14 -24.75 0.43
C PHE A 202 19.77 -24.66 1.82
N ILE A 203 19.57 -25.66 2.68
CA ILE A 203 20.20 -25.70 4.02
C ILE A 203 21.74 -25.78 3.91
N LEU A 204 22.26 -26.55 2.95
CA LEU A 204 23.70 -26.66 2.75
C LEU A 204 24.28 -25.38 2.11
N PHE A 205 23.55 -24.72 1.20
CA PHE A 205 24.01 -23.46 0.61
C PHE A 205 24.00 -22.33 1.63
N ASP A 206 22.96 -22.18 2.44
CA ASP A 206 22.92 -21.22 3.56
C ASP A 206 24.00 -21.54 4.61
N TYR A 207 24.30 -22.81 4.87
CA TYR A 207 25.42 -23.21 5.75
C TYR A 207 26.80 -22.86 5.15
N ILE A 208 26.97 -22.96 3.83
CA ILE A 208 28.22 -22.63 3.15
C ILE A 208 28.40 -21.11 3.03
N THR A 209 27.33 -20.37 2.72
CA THR A 209 27.38 -18.91 2.52
C THR A 209 27.31 -18.13 3.83
N SER A 210 26.71 -18.69 4.89
CA SER A 210 26.74 -18.05 6.22
C SER A 210 28.09 -18.17 6.93
N ASN A 211 29.07 -18.89 6.35
CA ASN A 211 30.43 -19.05 6.90
C ASN A 211 31.49 -18.16 6.22
N SER A 212 31.16 -17.42 5.15
CA SER A 212 32.14 -16.53 4.50
C SER A 212 32.50 -15.30 5.33
N ASP A 213 31.70 -14.95 6.35
CA ASP A 213 32.00 -13.82 7.25
C ASP A 213 32.74 -14.25 8.54
N GLN A 214 33.04 -15.54 8.73
CA GLN A 214 33.83 -16.02 9.88
C GLN A 214 35.29 -16.36 9.56
N SER A 215 35.68 -16.43 8.28
CA SER A 215 37.07 -16.75 7.90
C SER A 215 38.06 -15.60 8.12
N GLU A 216 37.61 -14.35 8.22
CA GLU A 216 38.49 -13.21 8.55
C GLU A 216 38.71 -13.02 10.06
N ILE A 217 37.80 -13.49 10.91
CA ILE A 217 37.92 -13.32 12.38
C ILE A 217 38.86 -14.38 13.00
N ILE A 218 39.00 -15.54 12.36
CA ILE A 218 39.87 -16.63 12.88
C ILE A 218 41.34 -16.40 12.46
N SER A 219 41.61 -15.76 11.32
CA SER A 219 42.98 -15.49 10.87
C SER A 219 43.69 -14.41 11.70
N GLU A 220 42.98 -13.39 12.21
CA GLU A 220 43.58 -12.37 13.09
C GLU A 220 43.91 -12.88 14.51
N ARG A 221 43.23 -13.92 15.00
CA ARG A 221 43.51 -14.51 16.33
C ARG A 221 44.70 -15.48 16.35
N LEU A 222 45.11 -16.01 15.20
CA LEU A 222 46.20 -17.00 15.10
C LEU A 222 47.59 -16.39 14.86
N TYR A 223 47.71 -15.08 14.60
CA TYR A 223 48.99 -14.38 14.41
C TYR A 223 49.41 -13.47 15.57
N LYS A 224 48.75 -13.57 16.73
CA LYS A 224 49.12 -12.87 17.96
C LYS A 224 49.45 -13.82 19.11
N TYR A 225 50.36 -14.78 18.90
CA TYR A 225 51.21 -15.35 19.94
C TYR A 225 52.51 -15.87 19.31
#